data_AF-A0A183EAY9-F1
#
_entry.id   AF-A0A183EAY9-F1
#
_cell.length_a   1.000
_cell.length_b   1.000
_cell.length_c   1.000
_cell.angle_alpha   90.00
_cell.angle_beta   90.00
_cell.angle_gamma   90.00
#
_symmetry.space_group_name_H-M   'P 1'
#
loop_
_entity.id
_entity.type
_entity.pdbx_description
1 polymer ?
#
loop_
_entity_poly.entity_id
_entity_poly.type
_entity_poly.pdbx_seq_one_letter_code
_entity_poly.pdbx_strand_id
1 'polypeptide(L)'
;MEHKDLWYSGNKLRLDMKRSGCTVSGRYGRYLWDDLPCRRKVSSVEEKLVEAGASAVYAFCVHGIFSGPALQRLNSSVFEAVVVTNTIPQEENMKKCPKIQCIDISMILAEAIRRTHNGESVSYLFSHVPM
;
A
#
# COMPACT_ATOMS: atom_id res chain seq x y z
N MET A 1 -5.39 28.06 4.20
CA MET A 1 -3.98 27.72 4.50
C MET A 1 -3.86 26.21 4.29
N GLU A 2 -3.88 25.79 3.04
CA GLU A 2 -2.68 25.46 2.24
C GLU A 2 -1.95 24.23 2.78
N HIS A 3 -2.27 23.08 2.19
CA HIS A 3 -1.28 22.05 1.92
C HIS A 3 -1.46 21.61 0.47
N LYS A 4 -0.95 22.48 -0.42
CA LYS A 4 -0.72 22.19 -1.84
C LYS A 4 0.50 21.28 -1.96
N ASP A 5 0.35 20.25 -2.78
CA ASP A 5 1.29 19.85 -3.83
C ASP A 5 2.79 19.80 -3.47
N LEU A 6 3.29 18.57 -3.28
CA LEU A 6 4.60 18.20 -3.84
C LEU A 6 4.32 17.20 -4.96
N TRP A 7 5.20 17.11 -5.96
CA TRP A 7 5.10 16.23 -7.15
C TRP A 7 4.43 16.82 -8.41
N TYR A 8 4.60 18.11 -8.69
CA TYR A 8 4.40 18.65 -10.05
C TYR A 8 5.63 18.39 -10.93
N SER A 9 5.50 17.50 -11.93
CA SER A 9 6.28 17.52 -13.17
C SER A 9 5.63 16.62 -14.22
N GLY A 10 5.35 17.18 -15.41
CA GLY A 10 5.31 16.50 -16.70
C GLY A 10 4.14 15.56 -17.07
N ASN A 11 3.33 16.00 -18.04
CA ASN A 11 2.58 15.25 -19.06
C ASN A 11 1.41 14.28 -18.70
N LYS A 12 0.20 14.80 -18.96
CA LYS A 12 -1.05 14.26 -19.60
C LYS A 12 -1.59 12.84 -19.33
N LEU A 13 -0.82 11.83 -18.91
CA LEU A 13 -1.33 10.50 -18.53
C LEU A 13 -1.79 10.40 -17.06
N ARG A 14 -1.63 11.50 -16.31
CA ARG A 14 -1.73 11.55 -14.84
C ARG A 14 -3.15 11.75 -14.30
N LEU A 15 -4.16 11.97 -15.15
CA LEU A 15 -5.51 12.34 -14.71
C LEU A 15 -6.35 11.14 -14.22
N ASP A 16 -6.20 9.95 -14.82
CA ASP A 16 -6.95 8.75 -14.37
C ASP A 16 -6.30 8.05 -13.17
N MET A 17 -4.97 8.10 -13.03
CA MET A 17 -4.26 7.49 -11.89
C MET A 17 -4.42 8.24 -10.55
N LYS A 18 -4.86 9.51 -10.58
CA LYS A 18 -5.09 10.31 -9.36
C LYS A 18 -6.22 9.77 -8.48
N ARG A 19 -7.22 9.07 -9.05
CA ARG A 19 -8.31 8.45 -8.28
C ARG A 19 -7.94 7.11 -7.66
N SER A 20 -6.84 6.50 -8.09
CA SER A 20 -6.45 5.13 -7.71
C SER A 20 -5.13 5.02 -6.94
N GLY A 21 -4.52 6.14 -6.53
CA GLY A 21 -3.32 6.13 -5.68
C GLY A 21 -2.07 5.56 -6.35
N CYS A 22 -2.02 5.52 -7.70
CA CYS A 22 -0.91 4.94 -8.44
C CYS A 22 0.14 6.01 -8.79
N THR A 23 1.42 5.72 -8.63
CA THR A 23 2.52 6.60 -9.05
C THR A 23 3.67 5.81 -9.64
N VAL A 24 4.19 6.25 -10.77
CA VAL A 24 5.46 5.76 -11.34
C VAL A 24 6.56 6.76 -10.96
N SER A 25 7.60 6.29 -10.27
CA SER A 25 8.76 7.10 -9.89
C SER A 25 10.02 6.44 -10.44
N GLY A 26 10.68 7.07 -11.41
CA GLY A 26 11.79 6.47 -12.15
C GLY A 26 11.35 5.22 -12.92
N ARG A 27 11.88 4.05 -12.55
CA ARG A 27 11.55 2.73 -13.12
C ARG A 27 10.58 1.90 -12.26
N TYR A 28 10.03 2.43 -11.17
CA TYR A 28 9.19 1.67 -10.24
C TYR A 28 7.75 2.19 -10.20
N GLY A 29 6.80 1.28 -10.36
CA GLY A 29 5.37 1.53 -10.16
C GLY A 29 4.96 1.24 -8.72
N ARG A 30 4.26 2.17 -8.09
CA ARG A 30 3.69 2.00 -6.75
C ARG A 30 2.18 2.13 -6.81
N TYR A 31 1.51 1.20 -6.15
CA TYR A 31 0.06 1.22 -5.93
C TYR A 31 -0.21 1.37 -4.44
N LEU A 32 -0.72 2.53 -4.02
CA LEU A 32 -1.09 2.77 -2.62
C LEU A 32 -2.60 2.67 -2.48
N TRP A 33 -3.07 1.83 -1.57
CA TRP A 33 -4.48 1.69 -1.28
C TRP A 33 -4.70 1.47 0.23
N ASP A 34 -5.83 1.92 0.77
CA ASP A 34 -6.13 1.79 2.20
C ASP A 34 -6.63 0.36 2.55
N ASP A 35 -7.79 0.00 2.00
CA ASP A 35 -8.34 -1.37 2.02
C ASP A 35 -8.25 -1.99 0.64
N LEU A 36 -7.55 -3.10 0.40
CA LEU A 36 -7.64 -3.75 -0.93
C LEU A 36 -8.94 -4.59 -1.01
N PRO A 37 -10.09 -4.13 -1.55
CA PRO A 37 -11.19 -5.03 -1.76
C PRO A 37 -10.79 -5.95 -2.91
N CYS A 38 -10.84 -7.26 -2.65
CA CYS A 38 -10.85 -8.35 -3.62
C CYS A 38 -11.69 -8.08 -4.90
N ARG A 39 -12.61 -7.11 -4.88
CA ARG A 39 -13.57 -6.78 -5.93
C ARG A 39 -13.03 -5.98 -7.12
N ARG A 40 -12.00 -5.13 -6.99
CA ARG A 40 -11.51 -4.34 -8.14
C ARG A 40 -10.39 -5.08 -8.89
N LYS A 41 -10.45 -5.07 -10.23
CA LYS A 41 -9.43 -5.70 -11.10
C LYS A 41 -8.09 -4.99 -10.90
N VAL A 42 -7.26 -5.59 -10.07
CA VAL A 42 -5.88 -5.18 -9.86
C VAL A 42 -5.07 -5.27 -11.16
N SER A 43 -5.38 -6.26 -12.01
CA SER A 43 -4.75 -6.49 -13.31
C SER A 43 -4.79 -5.27 -14.24
N SER A 44 -5.90 -4.52 -14.27
CA SER A 44 -6.04 -3.36 -15.15
C SER A 44 -5.19 -2.16 -14.72
N VAL A 45 -4.73 -2.13 -13.47
CA VAL A 45 -3.81 -1.09 -12.99
C VAL A 45 -2.37 -1.52 -13.22
N GLU A 46 -2.07 -2.79 -12.99
CA GLU A 46 -0.76 -3.39 -13.25
C GLU A 46 -0.34 -3.21 -14.72
N GLU A 47 -1.23 -3.55 -15.66
CA GLU A 47 -1.01 -3.38 -17.11
C GLU A 47 -0.68 -1.93 -17.46
N LYS A 48 -1.41 -0.97 -16.88
CA LYS A 48 -1.17 0.47 -17.09
C LYS A 48 0.15 0.95 -16.51
N LEU A 49 0.61 0.36 -15.40
CA LEU A 49 1.90 0.70 -14.79
C LEU A 49 3.06 0.15 -15.62
N VAL A 50 2.92 -1.06 -16.17
CA VAL A 50 3.89 -1.65 -17.10
C VAL A 50 3.92 -0.89 -18.42
N GLU A 51 2.77 -0.53 -18.98
CA GLU A 51 2.66 0.30 -20.19
C GLU A 51 3.28 1.70 -19.99
N ALA A 52 3.18 2.25 -18.78
CA ALA A 52 3.84 3.49 -18.39
C ALA A 52 5.36 3.36 -18.19
N GLY A 53 5.95 2.17 -18.40
CA GLY A 53 7.40 1.94 -18.35
C GLY A 53 7.94 1.55 -16.97
N ALA A 54 7.10 1.05 -16.06
CA ALA A 54 7.59 0.51 -14.79
C ALA A 54 8.30 -0.84 -15.00
N SER A 55 9.55 -0.94 -14.53
CA SER A 55 10.37 -2.15 -14.49
C SER A 55 9.93 -3.12 -13.39
N ALA A 56 9.34 -2.62 -12.31
CA ALA A 56 8.77 -3.43 -11.24
C ALA A 56 7.61 -2.68 -10.58
N VAL A 57 6.60 -3.43 -10.14
CA VAL A 57 5.38 -2.88 -9.54
C VAL A 57 5.19 -3.44 -8.13
N TYR A 58 4.97 -2.54 -7.18
CA TYR A 58 4.71 -2.86 -5.77
C TYR A 58 3.34 -2.34 -5.36
N ALA A 59 2.62 -3.12 -4.57
CA ALA A 59 1.38 -2.71 -3.94
C ALA A 59 1.54 -2.56 -2.43
N PHE A 60 0.95 -1.51 -1.87
CA PHE A 60 0.95 -1.20 -0.44
C PHE A 60 -0.48 -1.06 0.03
N CYS A 61 -0.84 -1.82 1.07
CA CYS A 61 -2.16 -1.78 1.67
C CYS A 61 -2.06 -1.69 3.19
N VAL A 62 -2.89 -0.86 3.82
CA VAL A 62 -2.99 -0.87 5.28
C VAL A 62 -3.69 -2.16 5.69
N HIS A 63 -4.90 -2.38 5.19
CA HIS A 63 -5.72 -3.53 5.55
C HIS A 63 -5.69 -4.63 4.46
N GLY A 64 -4.97 -5.72 4.73
CA GLY A 64 -4.82 -6.87 3.83
C GLY A 64 -6.03 -7.82 3.84
N ILE A 65 -7.17 -7.40 3.27
CA ILE A 65 -8.37 -8.23 3.18
C ILE A 65 -8.33 -9.12 1.93
N PHE A 66 -7.73 -10.30 2.06
CA PHE A 66 -7.62 -11.28 0.97
C PHE A 66 -8.75 -12.32 1.02
N SER A 67 -9.95 -11.96 0.59
CA SER A 67 -11.09 -12.88 0.51
C SER A 67 -11.23 -13.54 -0.86
N GLY A 68 -11.79 -14.77 -0.91
CA GLY A 68 -12.13 -15.45 -2.16
C GLY A 68 -10.95 -15.62 -3.14
N PRO A 69 -11.09 -15.24 -4.43
CA PRO A 69 -10.05 -15.44 -5.45
C PRO A 69 -8.89 -14.44 -5.38
N ALA A 70 -8.81 -13.61 -4.34
CA ALA A 70 -7.79 -12.56 -4.22
C ALA A 70 -6.36 -13.11 -4.27
N LEU A 71 -6.07 -14.17 -3.50
CA LEU A 71 -4.73 -14.78 -3.45
C LEU A 71 -4.31 -15.39 -4.79
N GLN A 72 -5.25 -16.02 -5.50
CA GLN A 72 -4.98 -16.59 -6.82
C GLN A 72 -4.63 -15.49 -7.83
N ARG A 73 -5.41 -14.39 -7.84
CA ARG A 73 -5.15 -13.23 -8.69
C ARG A 73 -3.80 -12.59 -8.37
N LEU A 74 -3.46 -12.53 -7.09
CA LEU A 74 -2.19 -11.97 -6.64
C LEU A 74 -1.00 -12.85 -7.05
N ASN A 75 -1.12 -14.17 -6.95
CA ASN A 75 -0.09 -15.08 -7.45
C ASN A 75 0.10 -14.93 -8.98
N SER A 76 -1.00 -14.80 -9.74
CA SER A 76 -0.94 -14.57 -11.20
C SER A 76 -0.59 -13.14 -11.62
N SER A 77 -0.53 -12.19 -10.68
CA SER A 77 -0.26 -10.78 -10.96
C SER A 77 1.19 -10.53 -11.37
N VAL A 78 1.45 -9.40 -12.02
CA VAL A 78 2.82 -8.95 -12.33
C VAL A 78 3.47 -8.18 -11.18
N PHE A 79 2.82 -8.14 -10.01
CA PHE A 79 3.45 -7.54 -8.84
C PHE A 79 4.67 -8.34 -8.39
N GLU A 80 5.70 -7.60 -8.06
CA GLU A 80 6.91 -8.12 -7.45
C GLU A 80 6.66 -8.46 -5.98
N ALA A 81 6.07 -7.52 -5.24
CA ALA A 81 5.65 -7.73 -3.86
C ALA A 81 4.43 -6.89 -3.50
N VAL A 82 3.65 -7.42 -2.54
CA VAL A 82 2.50 -6.74 -1.93
C VAL A 82 2.74 -6.63 -0.44
N VAL A 83 2.87 -5.40 0.00
CA VAL A 83 3.15 -5.04 1.38
C VAL A 83 1.83 -4.73 2.08
N VAL A 84 1.56 -5.43 3.18
CA VAL A 84 0.38 -5.25 4.03
C VAL A 84 0.78 -5.03 5.48
N THR A 85 -0.09 -4.46 6.31
CA THR A 85 0.16 -4.40 7.77
C THR A 85 -0.50 -5.56 8.50
N ASN A 86 -0.04 -5.84 9.73
CA ASN A 86 -0.62 -6.86 10.60
C ASN A 86 -1.91 -6.43 11.33
N THR A 87 -2.65 -5.44 10.80
CA THR A 87 -3.99 -5.09 11.33
C THR A 87 -4.97 -6.28 11.28
N ILE A 88 -4.74 -7.21 10.35
CA ILE A 88 -5.47 -8.47 10.20
C ILE A 88 -4.42 -9.58 10.13
N PRO A 89 -4.61 -10.75 10.77
CA PRO A 89 -3.67 -11.85 10.69
C PRO A 89 -3.38 -12.28 9.24
N GLN A 90 -2.10 -12.25 8.85
CA GLN A 90 -1.66 -12.56 7.48
C GLN A 90 -0.89 -13.88 7.33
N GLU A 91 -0.64 -14.60 8.43
CA GLU A 91 0.22 -15.79 8.45
C GLU A 91 -0.22 -16.86 7.43
N GLU A 92 -1.53 -17.12 7.33
CA GLU A 92 -2.05 -18.06 6.34
C GLU A 92 -1.92 -17.54 4.90
N ASN A 93 -2.10 -16.24 4.70
CA ASN A 93 -2.05 -15.61 3.38
C ASN A 93 -0.62 -15.62 2.85
N MET A 94 0.37 -15.34 3.71
CA MET A 94 1.80 -15.41 3.38
C MET A 94 2.24 -16.83 3.03
N LYS A 95 1.69 -17.87 3.70
CA LYS A 95 1.95 -19.27 3.33
C LYS A 95 1.41 -19.63 1.95
N LYS A 96 0.27 -19.05 1.56
CA LYS A 96 -0.40 -19.28 0.26
C LYS A 96 0.15 -18.42 -0.88
N CYS A 97 0.81 -17.30 -0.56
CA CYS A 97 1.35 -16.35 -1.52
C CYS A 97 2.68 -15.75 -1.03
N PRO A 98 3.83 -16.15 -1.61
CA PRO A 98 5.14 -15.67 -1.18
C PRO A 98 5.41 -14.20 -1.53
N LYS A 99 4.56 -13.59 -2.38
CA LYS A 99 4.64 -12.17 -2.74
C LYS A 99 4.15 -11.25 -1.62
N ILE A 100 3.40 -11.77 -0.64
CA ILE A 100 2.86 -10.98 0.47
C ILE A 100 3.95 -10.77 1.51
N GLN A 101 4.22 -9.51 1.83
CA GLN A 101 5.09 -9.09 2.93
C GLN A 101 4.24 -8.36 3.97
N CYS A 102 4.44 -8.69 5.24
CA CYS A 102 3.69 -8.09 6.34
C CYS A 102 4.59 -7.16 7.15
N ILE A 103 4.14 -5.93 7.38
CA ILE A 103 4.77 -4.96 8.27
C ILE A 103 4.06 -5.03 9.62
N ASP A 104 4.85 -5.21 10.68
CA ASP A 104 4.34 -5.12 12.04
C ASP A 104 4.11 -3.65 12.44
N ILE A 105 2.89 -3.33 12.85
CA ILE A 105 2.50 -2.01 13.38
C ILE A 105 2.23 -2.05 14.90
N SER A 106 2.49 -3.18 15.57
CA SER A 106 2.25 -3.36 17.01
C SER A 106 2.92 -2.29 17.86
N MET A 107 4.15 -1.91 17.52
CA MET A 107 4.89 -0.85 18.20
C MET A 107 4.21 0.52 18.10
N ILE A 108 3.70 0.86 16.92
CA ILE A 108 3.00 2.13 16.69
C ILE A 108 1.72 2.16 17.53
N LEU A 109 0.98 1.05 17.55
CA LEU A 109 -0.24 0.93 18.36
C LEU A 109 0.05 0.97 19.86
N ALA A 110 1.09 0.28 20.31
CA ALA A 110 1.51 0.27 21.72
C ALA A 110 1.90 1.69 22.19
N GLU A 111 2.65 2.42 21.37
CA GLU A 111 3.06 3.78 21.68
C GLU A 111 1.88 4.76 21.65
N ALA A 112 0.92 4.57 20.74
CA ALA A 112 -0.31 5.34 20.72
C ALA A 112 -1.15 5.14 22.00
N ILE A 113 -1.27 3.89 22.48
CA ILE A 113 -1.93 3.56 23.74
C ILE A 113 -1.19 4.20 24.92
N ARG A 114 0.14 4.07 24.98
CA ARG A 114 0.98 4.64 26.05
C ARG A 114 0.81 6.16 26.14
N ARG A 115 0.87 6.85 25.00
CA ARG A 115 0.69 8.32 24.93
C ARG A 115 -0.70 8.75 25.34
N THR A 116 -1.73 8.06 24.85
CA THR A 116 -3.12 8.35 25.19
C THR A 116 -3.38 8.19 26.69
N HIS A 117 -2.85 7.11 27.28
CA HIS A 117 -2.95 6.86 28.71
C HIS A 117 -2.24 7.94 29.55
N ASN A 118 -1.10 8.43 29.09
CA ASN A 118 -0.31 9.45 29.79
C ASN A 118 -0.74 10.89 29.50
N GLY A 119 -1.72 11.12 28.62
CA GLY A 119 -2.10 12.46 28.15
C GLY A 119 -1.04 13.14 27.27
N GLU A 120 -0.14 12.36 26.67
CA GLU A 120 0.89 12.83 25.75
C GLU A 120 0.34 12.98 24.32
N SER A 121 0.95 13.86 23.52
CA SER A 121 0.53 14.05 22.14
C SER A 121 0.88 12.84 21.26
N VAL A 122 -0.14 12.28 20.62
CA VAL A 122 -0.05 11.20 19.62
C VAL A 122 0.49 11.72 18.27
N SER A 123 0.46 13.04 18.05
CA SER A 123 0.84 13.65 16.76
C SER A 123 2.28 13.36 16.32
N TYR A 124 3.16 13.02 17.28
CA TYR A 124 4.53 12.59 17.00
C TYR A 124 4.59 11.35 16.09
N LEU A 125 3.65 10.41 16.25
CA LEU A 125 3.63 9.14 15.52
C LEU A 125 3.30 9.28 14.02
N PHE A 126 2.75 10.41 13.58
CA PHE A 126 2.46 10.64 12.15
C PHE A 126 3.70 10.94 11.33
N SER A 127 4.79 11.37 11.98
CA SER A 127 6.03 11.78 11.31
C SER A 127 7.24 10.92 11.72
N HIS A 128 7.13 10.17 12.82
CA HIS A 128 8.22 9.38 13.37
C HIS A 128 7.74 7.98 13.72
N VAL A 129 8.38 6.97 13.11
CA VAL A 129 8.17 5.57 13.48
C VAL A 129 9.00 5.28 14.72
N PRO A 130 8.40 4.85 15.85
CA PRO A 130 9.16 4.43 17.01
C PRO A 130 9.99 3.19 16.65
N MET A 131 11.32 3.26 16.88
CA MET A 131 12.24 2.11 16.78
C MET A 131 12.51 1.48 18.14
#